data_AF-H1KXJ1-F1
#
_entry.id   AF-H1KXJ1-F1
#
_cell.length_a   1.000
_cell.length_b   1.000
_cell.length_c   1.000
_cell.angle_alpha   90.00
_cell.angle_beta   90.00
_cell.angle_gamma   90.00
#
_symmetry.space_group_name_H-M   'P 1'
#
loop_
_entity.id
_entity.type
_entity.pdbx_description
1 polymer ?
#
loop_
_entity_poly.entity_id
_entity_poly.type
_entity_poly.pdbx_seq_one_letter_code
_entity_poly.pdbx_strand_id
1 'polypeptide(L)'
;MLVKVKVEDGDLIFEKASLEDNKKLDIAKEKVKKLIECGDVDVPSENLWNYSASGGGALSIFIWGFNKFYKLFNPRQLLTLIKITKLIREVGKRVEEEKLKEGWNKEKAFKYSEAIATYLSIALLKHLDYNTTVTLWNAGSWSLCKIAHTLTNRGISMQWNWCEMYPIVNIPLAYPSTLKTTINSLEYLTSALSNKPNNLDGYLNNSNNKTQSIKIIQGDATALNLNEKFDVIVTDPLMPMMSLTLNYLTSIMFGLKGLCLMLKTTN
;
A
#
# COMPACT_ATOMS: atom_id res chain seq x y z
N MET A 1 -2.39 -29.91 12.73
CA MET A 1 -2.32 -29.66 14.19
C MET A 1 -1.72 -28.28 14.38
N LEU A 2 -2.42 -27.36 15.07
CA LEU A 2 -1.87 -26.05 15.42
C LEU A 2 -1.10 -26.16 16.73
N VAL A 3 0.07 -25.51 16.80
CA VAL A 3 0.96 -25.52 17.97
C VAL A 3 1.18 -24.07 18.40
N LYS A 4 1.04 -23.80 19.69
CA LYS A 4 1.37 -22.53 20.31
C LYS A 4 2.80 -22.61 20.83
N VAL A 5 3.59 -21.59 20.53
CA VAL A 5 4.98 -21.49 21.01
C VAL A 5 5.04 -20.36 22.04
N LYS A 6 5.66 -20.63 23.18
CA LYS A 6 5.95 -19.64 24.23
C LYS A 6 7.43 -19.68 24.58
N VAL A 7 7.91 -18.61 25.19
CA VAL A 7 9.23 -18.57 25.81
C VAL A 7 9.00 -18.56 27.32
N GLU A 8 9.51 -19.57 28.03
CA GLU A 8 9.53 -19.64 29.50
C GLU A 8 10.96 -19.94 29.93
N ASP A 9 11.51 -19.14 30.85
CA ASP A 9 12.90 -19.24 31.35
C ASP A 9 13.99 -19.29 30.27
N GLY A 10 13.72 -18.72 29.10
CA GLY A 10 14.64 -18.71 27.95
C GLY A 10 14.48 -19.90 27.01
N ASP A 11 13.65 -20.88 27.36
CA ASP A 11 13.37 -22.07 26.57
C ASP A 11 12.07 -21.94 25.77
N LEU A 12 12.03 -22.57 24.59
CA LEU A 12 10.83 -22.63 23.74
C LEU A 12 9.93 -23.77 24.19
N ILE A 13 8.73 -23.43 24.65
CA ILE A 13 7.69 -24.39 25.04
C ILE A 13 6.64 -24.48 23.94
N PHE A 14 6.34 -25.71 23.54
CA PHE A 14 5.37 -26.04 22.50
C PHE A 14 4.12 -26.64 23.14
N GLU A 15 3.00 -25.92 23.06
CA GLU A 15 1.69 -26.36 23.54
C GLU A 15 0.75 -26.67 22.37
N LYS A 16 -0.17 -27.63 22.54
CA LYS A 16 -1.23 -27.83 21.57
C LYS A 16 -2.18 -26.63 21.59
N ALA A 17 -2.65 -26.21 20.42
CA ALA A 17 -3.71 -25.21 20.34
C ALA A 17 -4.96 -25.69 21.11
N SER A 18 -5.55 -24.80 21.90
CA SER A 18 -6.72 -25.12 22.70
C SER A 18 -7.97 -25.27 21.82
N LEU A 19 -9.01 -25.88 22.38
CA LEU A 19 -10.32 -25.94 21.72
C LEU A 19 -10.90 -24.52 21.52
N GLU A 20 -10.56 -23.58 22.39
CA GLU A 20 -10.98 -22.18 22.29
C GLU A 20 -10.29 -21.45 21.12
N ASP A 21 -9.01 -21.73 20.87
CA ASP A 21 -8.26 -21.14 19.74
C ASP A 21 -8.87 -21.55 18.40
N ASN A 22 -9.26 -22.81 18.27
CA ASN A 22 -9.95 -23.30 17.08
C ASN A 22 -11.33 -22.66 16.90
N LYS A 23 -12.10 -22.50 17.99
CA LYS A 23 -13.39 -21.79 17.95
C LYS A 23 -13.25 -20.36 17.43
N LYS A 24 -12.18 -19.63 17.78
CA LYS A 24 -11.94 -18.26 17.27
C LYS A 24 -11.73 -18.25 15.76
N LEU A 25 -11.06 -19.26 15.20
CA LEU A 25 -10.90 -19.41 13.74
C LEU A 25 -12.23 -19.67 13.04
N ASP A 26 -13.08 -20.50 13.62
CA ASP A 26 -14.38 -20.82 13.04
C ASP A 26 -15.35 -19.63 13.11
N ILE A 27 -15.33 -18.87 14.21
CA ILE A 27 -16.08 -17.60 14.30
C ILE A 27 -15.63 -16.62 13.21
N ALA A 28 -14.31 -16.51 12.94
CA ALA A 28 -13.80 -15.64 11.90
C ALA A 28 -14.26 -16.08 10.50
N LYS A 29 -14.22 -17.39 10.21
CA LYS A 29 -14.73 -17.98 8.96
C LYS A 29 -16.21 -17.65 8.75
N GLU A 30 -17.05 -17.89 9.76
CA GLU A 30 -18.49 -17.64 9.66
C GLU A 30 -18.81 -16.15 9.49
N LYS A 31 -18.07 -15.25 10.17
CA LYS A 31 -18.23 -13.80 9.96
C LYS A 31 -17.87 -13.39 8.55
N VAL A 32 -16.74 -13.85 8.02
CA VAL A 32 -16.32 -13.56 6.64
C VAL A 32 -17.33 -14.12 5.63
N LYS A 33 -17.82 -15.34 5.84
CA LYS A 33 -18.86 -15.94 4.99
C LYS A 33 -20.10 -15.05 4.92
N LYS A 34 -20.60 -14.57 6.06
CA LYS A 34 -21.74 -13.63 6.10
C LYS A 34 -21.47 -12.34 5.36
N LEU A 35 -20.27 -11.76 5.49
CA LEU A 35 -19.87 -10.54 4.77
C LEU A 35 -19.84 -10.74 3.25
N ILE A 36 -19.40 -11.91 2.79
CA ILE A 36 -19.41 -12.27 1.37
C ILE A 36 -20.86 -12.45 0.89
N GLU A 37 -21.69 -13.18 1.64
CA GLU A 37 -23.09 -13.46 1.30
C GLU A 37 -23.95 -12.19 1.24
N CYS A 38 -23.71 -11.22 2.13
CA CYS A 38 -24.41 -9.94 2.11
C CYS A 38 -23.83 -8.93 1.12
N GLY A 39 -22.74 -9.27 0.40
CA GLY A 39 -22.11 -8.37 -0.56
C GLY A 39 -21.50 -7.12 0.07
N ASP A 40 -20.85 -7.25 1.24
CA ASP A 40 -20.19 -6.13 1.89
C ASP A 40 -19.13 -5.50 0.97
N VAL A 41 -19.23 -4.19 0.74
CA VAL A 41 -18.35 -3.44 -0.17
C VAL A 41 -16.87 -3.49 0.22
N ASP A 42 -16.57 -3.81 1.48
CA ASP A 42 -15.20 -3.90 1.98
C ASP A 42 -14.55 -5.25 1.72
N VAL A 43 -15.32 -6.22 1.20
CA VAL A 43 -14.78 -7.50 0.74
C VAL A 43 -14.29 -7.30 -0.70
N PRO A 44 -12.98 -7.45 -0.97
CA PRO A 44 -12.44 -7.31 -2.33
C PRO A 44 -12.80 -8.55 -3.16
N SER A 45 -14.02 -8.52 -3.70
CA SER A 45 -14.68 -9.61 -4.43
C SER A 45 -14.43 -9.58 -5.94
N GLU A 46 -13.63 -8.61 -6.40
CA GLU A 46 -13.15 -8.49 -7.77
C GLU A 46 -12.32 -9.72 -8.15
N ASN A 47 -12.38 -10.05 -9.44
CA ASN A 47 -11.62 -11.18 -9.97
C ASN A 47 -10.12 -10.85 -9.96
N LEU A 48 -9.30 -11.85 -9.61
CA LEU A 48 -7.88 -11.80 -9.93
C LEU A 48 -7.68 -11.87 -11.45
N TRP A 49 -6.54 -11.37 -11.93
CA TRP A 49 -6.24 -11.39 -13.35
C TRP A 49 -6.35 -12.81 -13.91
N ASN A 50 -6.96 -12.91 -15.09
CA ASN A 50 -7.23 -14.19 -15.76
C ASN A 50 -6.16 -14.56 -16.80
N TYR A 51 -5.13 -13.73 -16.99
CA TYR A 51 -4.05 -14.04 -17.92
C TYR A 51 -2.98 -14.89 -17.23
N SER A 52 -2.73 -16.07 -17.78
CA SER A 52 -1.50 -16.83 -17.52
C SER A 52 -0.43 -16.35 -18.50
N ALA A 53 0.76 -16.01 -18.01
CA ALA A 53 1.90 -15.88 -18.91
C ALA A 53 2.07 -17.20 -19.69
N SER A 54 2.08 -17.15 -21.02
CA SER A 54 2.41 -18.32 -21.84
C SER A 54 3.90 -18.65 -21.64
N GLY A 55 4.20 -19.82 -21.05
CA GLY A 55 5.58 -20.30 -20.84
C GLY A 55 5.91 -20.63 -19.37
N GLY A 56 7.21 -20.70 -19.02
CA GLY A 56 7.71 -21.11 -17.69
C GLY A 56 7.31 -20.24 -16.48
N GLY A 57 6.56 -19.16 -16.71
CA GLY A 57 5.89 -18.36 -15.68
C GLY A 57 4.39 -18.68 -15.51
N ALA A 58 3.90 -19.76 -16.13
CA ALA A 58 2.48 -20.16 -16.18
C ALA A 58 1.90 -20.69 -14.86
N LEU A 59 2.67 -20.72 -13.77
CA LEU A 59 2.16 -21.05 -12.43
C LEU A 59 1.44 -19.83 -11.82
N SER A 60 0.39 -19.37 -12.50
CA SER A 60 -0.52 -18.36 -11.97
C SER A 60 -1.20 -18.89 -10.73
N ILE A 61 -1.28 -18.08 -9.66
CA ILE A 61 -1.95 -18.47 -8.41
C ILE A 61 -3.42 -18.88 -8.62
N PHE A 62 -4.01 -18.48 -9.74
CA PHE A 62 -5.34 -18.89 -10.20
C PHE A 62 -5.53 -20.42 -10.21
N ILE A 63 -4.52 -21.20 -10.61
CA ILE A 63 -4.62 -22.68 -10.68
C ILE A 63 -4.87 -23.30 -9.30
N TRP A 64 -4.52 -22.59 -8.23
CA TRP A 64 -4.72 -22.99 -6.84
C TRP A 64 -6.06 -22.48 -6.25
N GLY A 65 -6.97 -22.00 -7.10
CA GLY A 65 -8.30 -21.55 -6.71
C GLY A 65 -8.40 -20.09 -6.24
N PHE A 66 -7.31 -19.33 -6.35
CA PHE A 66 -7.28 -17.88 -6.09
C PHE A 66 -7.79 -17.12 -7.31
N ASN A 67 -9.12 -17.08 -7.47
CA ASN A 67 -9.78 -16.35 -8.54
C ASN A 67 -10.32 -14.97 -8.11
N LYS A 68 -10.22 -14.61 -6.82
CA LYS A 68 -10.70 -13.33 -6.25
C LYS A 68 -9.70 -12.79 -5.24
N PHE A 69 -9.63 -11.46 -5.10
CA PHE A 69 -8.66 -10.81 -4.20
C PHE A 69 -8.82 -11.22 -2.74
N TYR A 70 -10.05 -11.36 -2.23
CA TYR A 70 -10.27 -11.76 -0.83
C TYR A 70 -9.68 -13.14 -0.49
N LYS A 71 -9.44 -14.00 -1.49
CA LYS A 71 -8.85 -15.33 -1.29
C LYS A 71 -7.37 -15.28 -0.95
N LEU A 72 -6.69 -14.15 -1.18
CA LEU A 72 -5.29 -13.91 -0.78
C LEU A 72 -5.11 -13.74 0.74
N PHE A 73 -6.19 -13.85 1.50
CA PHE A 73 -6.21 -13.67 2.94
C PHE A 73 -6.86 -14.86 3.61
N ASN A 74 -6.35 -15.23 4.78
CA ASN A 74 -7.09 -16.12 5.66
C ASN A 74 -8.28 -15.35 6.29
N PRO A 75 -9.32 -16.05 6.78
CA PRO A 75 -10.50 -15.39 7.32
C PRO A 75 -10.23 -14.41 8.48
N ARG A 76 -9.20 -14.64 9.30
CA ARG A 76 -8.81 -13.71 10.37
C ARG A 76 -8.18 -12.43 9.82
N GLN A 77 -7.26 -12.56 8.87
CA GLN A 77 -6.62 -11.44 8.17
C GLN A 77 -7.69 -10.60 7.48
N LEU A 78 -8.55 -11.23 6.67
CA LEU A 78 -9.60 -10.54 5.93
C LEU A 78 -10.57 -9.79 6.86
N LEU A 79 -11.04 -10.46 7.92
CA LEU A 79 -11.92 -9.83 8.90
C LEU A 79 -11.27 -8.63 9.58
N THR A 80 -9.98 -8.74 9.91
CA THR A 80 -9.21 -7.67 10.56
C THR A 80 -9.02 -6.49 9.60
N LEU A 81 -8.64 -6.74 8.35
CA LEU A 81 -8.45 -5.71 7.33
C LEU A 81 -9.77 -4.97 7.05
N ILE A 82 -10.88 -5.69 6.86
CA ILE A 82 -12.22 -5.09 6.71
C ILE A 82 -12.54 -4.19 7.90
N LYS A 83 -12.26 -4.64 9.13
CA LYS A 83 -12.53 -3.85 10.33
C LYS A 83 -11.67 -2.59 10.39
N ILE A 84 -10.39 -2.67 10.06
CA ILE A 84 -9.49 -1.51 10.03
C ILE A 84 -9.95 -0.52 8.95
N THR A 85 -10.31 -0.98 7.76
CA THR A 85 -10.82 -0.11 6.69
C THR A 85 -12.07 0.65 7.13
N LYS A 86 -13.02 -0.02 7.80
CA LYS A 86 -14.20 0.64 8.38
C LYS A 86 -13.84 1.68 9.43
N LEU A 87 -12.87 1.38 10.29
CA LEU A 87 -12.37 2.31 11.31
C LEU A 87 -11.69 3.54 10.70
N ILE A 88 -10.91 3.38 9.61
CA ILE A 88 -10.27 4.50 8.92
C ILE A 88 -11.33 5.48 8.38
N ARG A 89 -12.45 4.97 7.81
CA ARG A 89 -13.56 5.83 7.37
C ARG A 89 -14.25 6.55 8.53
N GLU A 90 -14.41 5.86 9.65
CA GLU A 90 -14.98 6.44 10.86
C GLU A 90 -14.09 7.56 11.42
N VAL A 91 -12.77 7.35 11.44
CA VAL A 91 -11.79 8.38 11.81
C VAL A 91 -11.90 9.59 10.88
N GLY A 92 -11.99 9.39 9.56
CA GLY A 92 -12.20 10.48 8.61
C GLY A 92 -13.44 11.33 8.95
N LYS A 93 -14.59 10.68 9.20
CA LYS A 93 -15.82 11.39 9.59
C LYS A 93 -15.68 12.17 10.90
N ARG A 94 -15.10 11.54 11.93
CA ARG A 94 -14.88 12.18 13.24
C ARG A 94 -13.98 13.40 13.11
N VAL A 95 -12.90 13.31 12.34
CA VAL A 95 -11.99 14.43 12.10
C VAL A 95 -12.70 15.57 11.36
N GLU A 96 -13.51 15.27 10.35
CA GLU A 96 -14.29 16.30 9.65
C GLU A 96 -15.24 17.03 10.60
N GLU A 97 -16.00 16.28 11.41
CA GLU A 97 -16.92 16.83 12.41
C GLU A 97 -16.21 17.69 13.46
N GLU A 98 -15.04 17.25 13.94
CA GLU A 98 -14.21 18.00 14.88
C GLU A 98 -13.71 19.31 14.25
N LYS A 99 -13.23 19.28 13.00
CA LYS A 99 -12.75 20.50 12.33
C LYS A 99 -13.88 21.47 11.98
N LEU A 100 -15.07 20.99 11.68
CA LEU A 100 -16.26 21.82 11.54
C LEU A 100 -16.63 22.51 12.87
N LYS A 101 -16.55 21.80 14.01
CA LYS A 101 -16.78 22.37 15.34
C LYS A 101 -15.72 23.41 15.72
N GLU A 102 -14.48 23.26 15.25
CA GLU A 102 -13.41 24.25 15.38
C GLU A 102 -13.60 25.49 14.47
N GLY A 103 -14.66 25.53 13.65
CA GLY A 103 -14.97 26.67 12.77
C GLY A 103 -14.26 26.64 11.42
N TRP A 104 -13.72 25.50 10.99
CA TRP A 104 -13.14 25.38 9.65
C TRP A 104 -14.22 25.43 8.58
N ASN A 105 -13.88 25.99 7.41
CA ASN A 105 -14.72 25.86 6.22
C ASN A 105 -14.93 24.37 5.88
N LYS A 106 -16.16 23.99 5.56
CA LYS A 106 -16.56 22.63 5.15
C LYS A 106 -15.64 22.00 4.10
N GLU A 107 -15.28 22.74 3.05
CA GLU A 107 -14.39 22.21 2.01
C GLU A 107 -12.99 21.92 2.56
N LYS A 108 -12.49 22.80 3.43
CA LYS A 108 -11.17 22.65 4.05
C LYS A 108 -11.15 21.49 5.06
N ALA A 109 -12.21 21.36 5.86
CA ALA A 109 -12.38 20.26 6.81
C ALA A 109 -12.45 18.92 6.08
N PHE A 110 -13.22 18.84 4.99
CA PHE A 110 -13.33 17.65 4.15
C PHE A 110 -11.98 17.25 3.51
N LYS A 111 -11.25 18.19 2.89
CA LYS A 111 -9.93 17.90 2.30
C LYS A 111 -8.93 17.42 3.36
N TYR A 112 -9.01 17.97 4.57
CA TYR A 112 -8.15 17.56 5.68
C TYR A 112 -8.48 16.15 6.19
N SER A 113 -9.76 15.82 6.36
CA SER A 113 -10.19 14.48 6.76
C SER A 113 -9.87 13.43 5.68
N GLU A 114 -10.05 13.78 4.41
CA GLU A 114 -9.66 12.95 3.26
C GLU A 114 -8.15 12.66 3.25
N ALA A 115 -7.32 13.67 3.49
CA ALA A 115 -5.87 13.49 3.59
C ALA A 115 -5.48 12.52 4.72
N ILE A 116 -6.08 12.67 5.91
CA ILE A 116 -5.84 11.77 7.04
C ILE A 116 -6.25 10.34 6.71
N ALA A 117 -7.46 10.14 6.17
CA ALA A 117 -7.94 8.81 5.78
C ALA A 117 -7.03 8.19 4.71
N THR A 118 -6.54 8.98 3.77
CA THR A 118 -5.61 8.56 2.72
C THR A 118 -4.29 8.06 3.31
N TYR A 119 -3.66 8.81 4.21
CA TYR A 119 -2.38 8.37 4.80
C TYR A 119 -2.53 7.16 5.73
N LEU A 120 -3.62 7.06 6.48
CA LEU A 120 -3.94 5.85 7.24
C LEU A 120 -4.12 4.64 6.32
N SER A 121 -4.71 4.84 5.14
CA SER A 121 -4.89 3.81 4.12
C SER A 121 -3.57 3.42 3.47
N ILE A 122 -2.68 4.38 3.18
CA ILE A 122 -1.32 4.11 2.65
C ILE A 122 -0.53 3.22 3.62
N ALA A 123 -0.56 3.55 4.92
CA ALA A 123 0.10 2.74 5.94
C ALA A 123 -0.51 1.32 6.04
N LEU A 124 -1.83 1.20 5.85
CA LEU A 124 -2.53 -0.09 5.84
C LEU A 124 -2.15 -0.92 4.62
N LEU A 125 -2.09 -0.32 3.43
CA LEU A 125 -1.67 -0.98 2.21
C LEU A 125 -0.23 -1.49 2.33
N LYS A 126 0.67 -0.71 2.94
CA LYS A 126 2.03 -1.16 3.16
C LYS A 126 2.10 -2.33 4.14
N HIS A 127 1.25 -2.35 5.17
CA HIS A 127 1.16 -3.49 6.08
C HIS A 127 0.58 -4.73 5.39
N LEU A 128 -0.46 -4.55 4.56
CA LEU A 128 -1.13 -5.60 3.80
C LEU A 128 -0.14 -6.33 2.88
N ASP A 129 0.79 -5.61 2.25
CA ASP A 129 1.85 -6.19 1.42
C ASP A 129 2.68 -7.28 2.16
N TYR A 130 2.82 -7.16 3.49
CA TYR A 130 3.49 -8.12 4.37
C TYR A 130 2.54 -9.00 5.19
N ASN A 131 1.24 -9.00 4.89
CA ASN A 131 0.23 -9.71 5.67
C ASN A 131 -0.86 -10.36 4.79
N THR A 132 -0.42 -11.23 3.88
CA THR A 132 -1.26 -12.07 3.01
C THR A 132 -0.93 -13.56 3.24
N THR A 133 -1.67 -14.47 2.60
CA THR A 133 -1.36 -15.91 2.58
C THR A 133 -0.27 -16.28 1.57
N VAL A 134 0.27 -15.29 0.86
CA VAL A 134 1.27 -15.43 -0.20
C VAL A 134 2.58 -14.73 0.15
N THR A 135 2.73 -14.31 1.41
CA THR A 135 4.00 -13.86 1.97
C THR A 135 4.99 -15.02 2.03
N LEU A 136 6.28 -14.69 2.10
CA LEU A 136 7.34 -15.69 2.22
C LEU A 136 8.24 -15.38 3.41
N TRP A 137 8.74 -16.42 4.06
CA TRP A 137 9.77 -16.26 5.09
C TRP A 137 11.16 -16.16 4.46
N ASN A 138 11.79 -15.00 4.56
CA ASN A 138 13.15 -14.76 4.10
C ASN A 138 14.17 -15.00 5.24
N ALA A 139 14.57 -16.26 5.41
CA ALA A 139 15.49 -16.67 6.47
C ALA A 139 16.85 -15.95 6.42
N GLY A 140 17.34 -15.64 5.20
CA GLY A 140 18.61 -14.96 4.95
C GLY A 140 18.57 -13.44 5.13
N SER A 141 17.40 -12.87 5.40
CA SER A 141 17.27 -11.45 5.72
C SER A 141 17.91 -11.13 7.07
N TRP A 142 18.75 -10.10 7.10
CA TRP A 142 19.29 -9.49 8.31
C TRP A 142 18.32 -8.49 8.98
N SER A 143 17.13 -8.28 8.39
CA SER A 143 16.09 -7.45 8.96
C SER A 143 15.43 -8.14 10.17
N LEU A 144 15.02 -7.33 11.16
CA LEU A 144 14.18 -7.78 12.27
C LEU A 144 12.85 -8.37 11.80
N CYS A 145 12.32 -7.85 10.69
CA CYS A 145 11.20 -8.48 9.99
C CYS A 145 11.73 -9.34 8.85
N LYS A 146 11.65 -10.66 9.01
CA LYS A 146 12.05 -11.64 8.00
C LYS A 146 10.92 -12.02 7.04
N ILE A 147 9.74 -11.44 7.20
CA ILE A 147 8.65 -11.60 6.25
C ILE A 147 9.01 -10.81 4.99
N ALA A 148 9.02 -11.47 3.86
CA ALA A 148 9.13 -10.82 2.56
C ALA A 148 7.73 -10.60 1.97
N HIS A 149 7.63 -9.51 1.23
CA HIS A 149 6.37 -8.95 0.78
C HIS A 149 5.74 -9.78 -0.34
N THR A 150 4.43 -9.60 -0.52
CA THR A 150 3.58 -10.33 -1.47
C THR A 150 4.06 -10.19 -2.92
N LEU A 151 4.66 -9.04 -3.25
CA LEU A 151 5.15 -8.72 -4.59
C LEU A 151 6.64 -9.00 -4.79
N THR A 152 7.27 -9.83 -3.93
CA THR A 152 8.70 -10.16 -4.04
C THR A 152 9.04 -10.86 -5.36
N ASN A 153 8.13 -11.69 -5.86
CA ASN A 153 8.29 -12.41 -7.13
C ASN A 153 7.68 -11.60 -8.28
N ARG A 154 8.01 -11.98 -9.53
CA ARG A 154 7.38 -11.42 -10.73
C ARG A 154 5.92 -11.88 -10.84
N GLY A 155 5.05 -11.29 -10.03
CA GLY A 155 3.64 -11.65 -9.85
C GLY A 155 3.33 -12.27 -8.48
N ILE A 156 2.04 -12.46 -8.19
CA ILE A 156 1.60 -13.14 -6.97
C ILE A 156 1.68 -14.65 -7.19
N SER A 157 2.59 -15.29 -6.49
CA SER A 157 2.85 -16.74 -6.52
C SER A 157 2.30 -17.42 -5.26
N MET A 158 1.83 -18.66 -5.38
CA MET A 158 1.49 -19.48 -4.21
C MET A 158 2.71 -19.72 -3.33
N GLN A 159 2.57 -19.54 -2.02
CA GLN A 159 3.61 -19.81 -1.03
C GLN A 159 3.16 -20.91 -0.06
N TRP A 160 4.00 -21.93 0.10
CA TRP A 160 3.72 -23.06 0.99
C TRP A 160 4.04 -22.75 2.45
N ASN A 161 5.07 -21.91 2.67
CA ASN A 161 5.57 -21.52 3.99
C ASN A 161 5.29 -20.03 4.24
N TRP A 162 4.02 -19.65 4.16
CA TRP A 162 3.60 -18.27 4.43
C TRP A 162 3.69 -17.96 5.92
N CYS A 163 3.83 -16.67 6.23
CA CYS A 163 3.94 -16.17 7.59
C CYS A 163 3.02 -14.96 7.80
N GLU A 164 2.40 -14.90 8.98
CA GLU A 164 1.51 -13.82 9.38
C GLU A 164 2.23 -12.93 10.40
N MET A 165 2.02 -11.63 10.29
CA MET A 165 2.39 -10.69 11.33
C MET A 165 1.15 -10.25 12.11
N TYR A 166 1.24 -10.24 13.44
CA TYR A 166 0.21 -9.61 14.26
C TYR A 166 0.20 -8.09 13.97
N PRO A 167 -0.94 -7.48 13.58
CA PRO A 167 -0.92 -6.12 13.03
C PRO A 167 -0.34 -5.03 13.95
N ILE A 168 -0.46 -5.20 15.27
CA ILE A 168 -0.10 -4.18 16.28
C ILE A 168 1.27 -4.49 16.93
N VAL A 169 1.98 -5.51 16.47
CA VAL A 169 3.31 -5.84 17.01
C VAL A 169 4.31 -4.70 16.74
N ASN A 170 5.24 -4.47 17.67
CA ASN A 170 6.29 -3.45 17.51
C ASN A 170 7.50 -4.01 16.75
N ILE A 171 7.30 -4.36 15.46
CA ILE A 171 8.34 -4.85 14.55
C ILE A 171 8.28 -4.00 13.27
N PRO A 172 9.39 -3.82 12.52
CA PRO A 172 9.33 -3.16 11.22
C PRO A 172 8.23 -3.76 10.33
N LEU A 173 7.55 -2.90 9.56
CA LEU A 173 6.47 -3.27 8.61
C LEU A 173 5.14 -3.72 9.25
N ALA A 174 5.07 -3.82 10.58
CA ALA A 174 3.80 -3.85 11.30
C ALA A 174 3.06 -2.51 11.14
N TYR A 175 1.75 -2.48 11.37
CA TYR A 175 0.94 -1.29 11.10
C TYR A 175 1.38 -0.02 11.87
N PRO A 176 1.73 -0.08 13.17
CA PRO A 176 2.29 1.10 13.87
C PRO A 176 3.61 1.58 13.27
N SER A 177 4.47 0.66 12.84
CA SER A 177 5.75 0.97 12.21
C SER A 177 5.56 1.59 10.82
N THR A 178 4.61 1.07 10.02
CA THR A 178 4.31 1.66 8.70
C THR A 178 3.71 3.04 8.85
N LEU A 179 2.85 3.28 9.84
CA LEU A 179 2.33 4.61 10.17
C LEU A 179 3.47 5.59 10.51
N LYS A 180 4.40 5.19 11.38
CA LYS A 180 5.57 6.01 11.72
C LYS A 180 6.40 6.34 10.48
N THR A 181 6.66 5.35 9.61
CA THR A 181 7.37 5.59 8.35
C THR A 181 6.60 6.53 7.43
N THR A 182 5.27 6.40 7.34
CA THR A 182 4.43 7.32 6.55
C THR A 182 4.52 8.75 7.08
N ILE A 183 4.49 8.95 8.39
CA ILE A 183 4.66 10.28 9.03
C ILE A 183 6.05 10.85 8.72
N ASN A 184 7.11 10.09 8.95
CA ASN A 184 8.48 10.54 8.66
C ASN A 184 8.68 10.88 7.18
N SER A 185 8.10 10.08 6.27
CA SER A 185 8.13 10.37 4.83
C SER A 185 7.39 11.65 4.50
N LEU A 186 6.27 11.94 5.17
CA LEU A 186 5.54 13.19 4.98
C LEU A 186 6.31 14.40 5.49
N GLU A 187 6.91 14.30 6.68
CA GLU A 187 7.79 15.33 7.21
C GLU A 187 8.94 15.60 6.25
N TYR A 188 9.59 14.55 5.74
CA TYR A 188 10.63 14.67 4.74
C TYR A 188 10.14 15.37 3.47
N LEU A 189 9.05 14.91 2.85
CA LEU A 189 8.53 15.48 1.61
C LEU A 189 8.08 16.94 1.78
N THR A 190 7.38 17.25 2.88
CA THR A 190 6.96 18.62 3.18
C THR A 190 8.16 19.52 3.44
N SER A 191 9.19 19.01 4.13
CA SER A 191 10.44 19.74 4.37
C SER A 191 11.20 20.04 3.08
N ALA A 192 11.29 19.06 2.16
CA ALA A 192 11.96 19.19 0.87
C ALA A 192 11.21 20.11 -0.11
N LEU A 193 9.88 20.16 -0.02
CA LEU A 193 9.03 21.04 -0.84
C LEU A 193 8.89 22.44 -0.24
N SER A 194 9.06 22.58 1.08
CA SER A 194 9.10 23.88 1.71
C SER A 194 10.49 24.50 1.50
N ASN A 195 10.56 25.75 1.02
CA ASN A 195 11.82 26.53 1.00
C ASN A 195 12.33 26.88 2.42
N LYS A 196 12.04 26.05 3.44
CA LYS A 196 12.53 26.26 4.80
C LYS A 196 13.90 25.59 4.93
N PRO A 197 14.89 26.30 5.53
CA PRO A 197 16.19 25.71 5.82
C PRO A 197 15.99 24.54 6.80
N ASN A 198 16.46 23.35 6.41
CA ASN A 198 16.41 22.16 7.24
C ASN A 198 17.83 21.76 7.64
N ASN A 199 17.99 20.90 8.65
CA ASN A 199 19.31 20.34 9.01
C ASN A 199 19.96 19.46 7.92
N LEU A 200 19.33 19.32 6.75
CA LEU A 200 19.85 18.68 5.54
C LEU A 200 20.43 19.68 4.51
N ASP A 201 20.47 20.95 4.88
CA ASP A 201 20.96 22.08 4.09
C ASP A 201 22.41 21.93 3.62
N GLY A 202 23.24 21.16 4.35
CA GLY A 202 24.65 20.95 3.99
C GLY A 202 24.88 20.28 2.64
N TYR A 203 23.91 19.50 2.13
CA TYR A 203 24.01 18.81 0.82
C TYR A 203 23.26 19.51 -0.31
N LEU A 204 22.22 20.29 -0.01
CA LEU A 204 21.38 20.95 -1.02
C LEU A 204 21.76 22.41 -1.28
N ASN A 205 22.40 23.10 -0.32
CA ASN A 205 22.72 24.52 -0.42
C ASN A 205 23.90 24.88 -1.35
N ASN A 206 24.51 23.90 -2.02
CA ASN A 206 25.49 24.19 -3.08
C ASN A 206 24.85 24.51 -4.44
N SER A 207 23.52 24.39 -4.57
CA SER A 207 22.81 24.81 -5.77
C SER A 207 22.01 26.07 -5.46
N ASN A 208 22.61 27.20 -5.82
CA ASN A 208 22.09 28.56 -5.85
C ASN A 208 20.56 28.69 -5.74
N ASN A 209 20.13 29.60 -4.86
CA ASN A 209 18.84 30.27 -4.68
C ASN A 209 18.00 30.56 -5.96
N LYS A 210 17.66 29.55 -6.76
CA LYS A 210 16.60 29.61 -7.77
C LYS A 210 15.40 28.88 -7.17
N THR A 211 14.35 29.64 -6.87
CA THR A 211 13.03 29.10 -6.52
C THR A 211 12.64 28.02 -7.53
N GLN A 212 12.69 26.76 -7.13
CA GLN A 212 12.21 25.66 -7.97
C GLN A 212 10.71 25.83 -8.14
N SER A 213 10.26 26.22 -9.34
CA SER A 213 8.85 26.32 -9.66
C SER A 213 8.28 24.92 -9.92
N ILE A 214 7.83 24.25 -8.87
CA ILE A 214 7.21 22.93 -8.97
C ILE A 214 5.72 23.11 -9.29
N LYS A 215 5.30 22.71 -10.50
CA LYS A 215 3.89 22.69 -10.91
C LYS A 215 3.36 21.27 -10.84
N ILE A 216 2.49 21.00 -9.87
CA ILE A 216 1.81 19.70 -9.73
C ILE A 216 0.47 19.80 -10.43
N ILE A 217 0.23 18.91 -11.41
CA ILE A 217 -1.04 18.82 -12.13
C ILE A 217 -1.63 17.44 -11.85
N GLN A 218 -2.80 17.40 -11.22
CA GLN A 218 -3.54 16.16 -11.00
C GLN A 218 -4.44 15.90 -12.22
N GLY A 219 -4.22 14.77 -12.90
CA GLY A 219 -5.04 14.39 -14.04
C GLY A 219 -4.59 13.08 -14.65
N ASP A 220 -5.43 12.52 -15.51
CA ASP A 220 -5.02 11.42 -16.36
C ASP A 220 -4.00 11.95 -17.37
N ALA A 221 -2.84 11.31 -17.39
CA ALA A 221 -1.85 11.51 -18.42
C ALA A 221 -2.38 11.49 -19.84
N THR A 222 -3.29 10.56 -20.12
CA THR A 222 -3.90 10.39 -21.44
C THR A 222 -4.80 11.57 -21.84
N ALA A 223 -5.21 12.37 -20.86
CA ALA A 223 -6.04 13.55 -21.06
C ALA A 223 -5.28 14.89 -20.89
N LEU A 224 -4.05 14.88 -20.36
CA LEU A 224 -3.31 16.10 -19.98
C LEU A 224 -2.81 16.91 -21.18
N ASN A 225 -3.52 17.97 -21.58
CA ASN A 225 -3.10 18.82 -22.70
C ASN A 225 -1.98 19.81 -22.32
N LEU A 226 -0.75 19.33 -22.34
CA LEU A 226 0.44 20.15 -22.11
C LEU A 226 0.91 20.74 -23.46
N ASN A 227 0.47 21.95 -23.79
CA ASN A 227 0.91 22.69 -24.98
C ASN A 227 2.34 23.28 -24.83
N GLU A 228 3.16 22.71 -23.95
CA GLU A 228 4.50 23.16 -23.63
C GLU A 228 5.53 22.12 -24.09
N LYS A 229 6.75 22.56 -24.40
CA LYS A 229 7.88 21.66 -24.69
C LYS A 229 8.62 21.33 -23.40
N PHE A 230 9.13 20.11 -23.31
CA PHE A 230 9.85 19.59 -22.14
C PHE A 230 11.25 19.14 -22.55
N ASP A 231 12.24 19.43 -21.71
CA ASP A 231 13.63 19.01 -21.93
C ASP A 231 13.83 17.54 -21.54
N VAL A 232 13.19 17.11 -20.44
CA VAL A 232 13.30 15.76 -19.91
C VAL A 232 11.94 15.23 -19.47
N ILE A 233 11.69 13.98 -19.85
CA ILE A 233 10.49 13.21 -19.55
C ILE A 233 10.92 11.94 -18.81
N VAL A 234 10.66 11.87 -17.49
CA VAL A 234 10.89 10.68 -16.65
C VAL A 234 9.57 9.95 -16.40
N THR A 235 9.46 8.67 -16.73
CA THR A 235 8.20 7.91 -16.56
C THR A 235 8.45 6.48 -16.09
N ASP A 236 7.53 5.95 -15.29
CA ASP A 236 7.47 4.55 -14.85
C ASP A 236 6.02 4.04 -15.03
N PRO A 237 5.64 3.62 -16.26
CA PRO A 237 4.27 3.28 -16.58
C PRO A 237 3.83 1.95 -15.96
N LEU A 238 2.56 1.85 -15.58
CA LEU A 238 1.94 0.58 -15.20
C LEU A 238 2.09 -0.45 -16.33
N MET A 239 2.60 -1.64 -16.02
CA MET A 239 2.91 -2.70 -17.00
C MET A 239 1.85 -2.94 -18.10
N PRO A 240 0.54 -3.06 -17.81
CA PRO A 240 -0.48 -3.24 -18.85
C PRO A 240 -0.72 -2.01 -19.73
N MET A 241 -0.26 -0.83 -19.30
CA MET A 241 -0.27 0.41 -20.08
C MET A 241 1.05 0.67 -20.81
N MET A 242 2.10 -0.13 -20.63
CA MET A 242 3.44 0.20 -21.13
C MET A 242 3.49 0.43 -22.66
N SER A 243 2.73 -0.33 -23.45
CA SER A 243 2.62 -0.11 -24.90
C SER A 243 1.84 1.16 -25.25
N LEU A 244 0.77 1.44 -24.53
CA LEU A 244 -0.02 2.68 -24.65
C LEU A 244 0.82 3.89 -24.24
N THR A 245 1.53 3.83 -23.11
CA THR A 245 2.37 4.94 -22.63
C THR A 245 3.58 5.16 -23.51
N LEU A 246 4.26 4.11 -24.03
CA LEU A 246 5.36 4.29 -24.99
C LEU A 246 4.88 4.96 -26.28
N ASN A 247 3.79 4.45 -26.88
CA ASN A 247 3.22 5.02 -28.11
C ASN A 247 2.81 6.49 -27.93
N TYR A 248 2.35 6.82 -26.73
CA TYR A 248 1.88 8.14 -26.35
C TYR A 248 3.06 9.10 -26.04
N LEU A 249 4.12 8.62 -25.36
CA LEU A 249 5.37 9.37 -25.12
C LEU A 249 6.17 9.62 -26.41
N THR A 250 6.21 8.67 -27.36
CA THR A 250 6.76 8.90 -28.70
C THR A 250 5.98 9.97 -29.45
N SER A 251 4.66 10.03 -29.21
CA SER A 251 3.83 11.12 -29.71
C SER A 251 4.21 12.44 -29.02
N ILE A 252 4.52 12.52 -27.71
CA ILE A 252 5.03 13.76 -27.05
C ILE A 252 6.29 14.32 -27.72
N MET A 253 7.28 13.49 -28.03
CA MET A 253 8.51 13.94 -28.69
C MET A 253 8.28 14.52 -30.10
N PHE A 254 7.17 14.17 -30.75
CA PHE A 254 6.75 14.66 -32.06
C PHE A 254 5.36 15.36 -32.07
N GLY A 255 4.85 15.78 -30.91
CA GLY A 255 3.49 16.28 -30.72
C GLY A 255 2.53 15.33 -29.97
N LEU A 256 2.47 15.50 -28.64
CA LEU A 256 1.41 15.09 -27.68
C LEU A 256 1.21 13.59 -27.44
N LYS A 257 1.23 12.99 -26.23
CA LYS A 257 0.93 13.47 -24.85
C LYS A 257 1.22 12.26 -23.88
N GLY A 258 1.32 12.35 -22.54
CA GLY A 258 1.50 11.18 -21.63
C GLY A 258 2.32 11.19 -20.35
N LEU A 259 1.97 10.29 -19.40
CA LEU A 259 2.29 10.41 -17.97
C LEU A 259 3.77 10.38 -17.75
N CYS A 260 4.22 11.42 -17.08
CA CYS A 260 5.62 11.67 -16.95
C CYS A 260 5.85 12.67 -15.81
N LEU A 261 6.84 12.39 -14.96
CA LEU A 261 7.52 13.40 -14.18
C LEU A 261 8.32 14.26 -15.15
N MET A 262 7.80 15.44 -15.47
CA MET A 262 8.42 16.37 -16.41
C MET A 262 9.20 17.42 -15.62
N LEU A 263 10.53 17.42 -15.76
CA LEU A 263 11.40 18.40 -15.12
C LEU A 263 11.76 19.48 -16.15
N LYS A 264 11.52 20.74 -15.79
CA LYS A 264 11.90 21.91 -16.58
C LYS A 264 13.04 22.63 -15.84
N THR A 265 14.18 22.79 -16.49
CA THR A 265 15.26 23.63 -15.97
C THR A 265 15.19 24.99 -16.66
N THR A 266 14.81 26.03 -15.93
CA THR A 266 14.90 27.41 -16.44
C THR A 266 16.36 27.86 -16.38
N ASN A 267 17.02 27.94 -17.54
CA ASN A 267 18.28 28.69 -17.68
C ASN A 267 18.03 30.17 -17.41
#